data_AF-A0A426X4Y8-F1
#
_entry.id   AF-A0A426X4Y8-F1
#
_cell.length_a   1.000
_cell.length_b   1.000
_cell.length_c   1.000
_cell.angle_alpha   90.00
_cell.angle_beta   90.00
_cell.angle_gamma   90.00
#
_symmetry.space_group_name_H-M   'P 1'
#
loop_
_entity.id
_entity.type
_entity.pdbx_description
1 polymer ?
#
loop_
_entity_poly.entity_id
_entity_poly.type
_entity_poly.pdbx_seq_one_letter_code
_entity_poly.pdbx_strand_id
1 'polypeptide(L)'
;MWYNRLKPSSISSFDHFAKEFELNFMASSCLRPTTASLLGLTQGSDEPLAQFVDMFAIEVRRMPDTHPTLAIQVFLMGLRPSRFFWSLIERPPSTVPETLVVGKRDDHKKQLLNQEAYAQSVVEKRPRSSRDPKINFGGGNKAYPDHDDALVILAEVANARVKRIMVDTGSSTDILYFDAFQKLGLTNKDLLPMVSTLTGFMGGSVSPTGTTILPVTIGEEPKSKTLLVSFIVVALPSAYNAIIDRPMLNKLRTVVSTYHRIMKFTTRARVREV
;
A
#
# COMPACT_ATOMS: atom_id res chain seq x y z
N MET A 1 7.26 -0.08 44.09
CA MET A 1 6.14 0.82 43.76
C MET A 1 6.30 2.13 44.52
N TRP A 2 6.19 3.29 43.86
CA TRP A 2 6.49 4.61 44.45
C TRP A 2 5.55 5.00 45.60
N TYR A 3 4.28 4.61 45.52
CA TYR A 3 3.24 4.91 46.51
C TYR A 3 3.51 4.31 47.90
N ASN A 4 4.36 3.28 48.02
CA ASN A 4 4.77 2.70 49.31
C ASN A 4 5.68 3.64 50.13
N ARG A 5 6.16 4.73 49.54
CA ARG A 5 6.99 5.74 50.21
C ARG A 5 6.22 6.96 50.69
N LEU A 6 4.91 7.00 50.42
CA LEU A 6 4.04 8.06 50.91
C LEU A 6 3.80 7.88 52.41
N LYS A 7 3.82 8.98 53.16
CA LYS A 7 3.56 8.94 54.59
C LYS A 7 2.09 8.51 54.81
N PRO A 8 1.80 7.66 55.80
CA PRO A 8 0.42 7.31 56.12
C PRO A 8 -0.43 8.58 56.35
N SER A 9 -1.65 8.60 55.79
CA SER A 9 -2.59 9.74 55.86
C SER A 9 -2.13 11.04 55.17
N SER A 10 -1.10 11.01 54.31
CA SER A 10 -0.65 12.22 53.60
C SER A 10 -1.53 12.62 52.42
N ILE A 11 -2.38 11.72 51.93
CA ILE A 11 -3.31 11.98 50.83
C ILE A 11 -4.68 12.28 51.43
N SER A 12 -5.08 13.55 51.37
CA SER A 12 -6.32 14.07 51.95
C SER A 12 -7.47 14.19 50.94
N SER A 13 -7.18 14.08 49.63
CA SER A 13 -8.19 14.11 48.57
C SER A 13 -7.70 13.41 47.32
N PHE A 14 -8.64 13.06 46.44
CA PHE A 14 -8.31 12.47 45.13
C PHE A 14 -7.47 13.44 44.27
N ASP A 15 -7.76 14.75 44.31
CA ASP A 15 -6.96 15.75 43.60
C ASP A 15 -5.50 15.82 44.10
N HIS A 16 -5.31 15.66 45.41
CA HIS A 16 -3.97 15.61 45.98
C HIS A 16 -3.21 14.34 45.54
N PHE A 17 -3.91 13.20 45.52
CA PHE A 17 -3.36 11.96 44.96
C PHE A 17 -3.00 12.10 43.48
N ALA A 18 -3.88 12.69 42.68
CA ALA A 18 -3.68 12.89 41.25
C ALA A 18 -2.45 13.76 40.98
N LYS A 19 -2.26 14.84 41.73
CA LYS A 19 -1.06 15.68 41.64
C LYS A 19 0.22 14.94 42.00
N GLU A 20 0.23 14.19 43.09
CA GLU A 20 1.39 13.37 43.49
C GLU A 20 1.69 12.27 42.46
N PHE A 21 0.65 11.65 41.91
CA PHE A 21 0.76 10.67 40.83
C PHE A 21 1.31 11.30 39.56
N GLU A 22 0.81 12.45 39.14
CA GLU A 22 1.31 13.18 37.96
C GLU A 22 2.76 13.62 38.15
N LEU A 23 3.13 14.16 39.32
CA LEU A 23 4.50 14.53 39.62
C LEU A 23 5.44 13.33 39.58
N ASN A 24 5.03 12.22 40.19
CA ASN A 24 5.82 11.00 40.18
C ASN A 24 5.84 10.33 38.80
N PHE A 25 4.74 10.37 38.05
CA PHE A 25 4.62 9.87 36.68
C PHE A 25 5.48 10.71 35.75
N MET A 26 5.53 12.02 35.88
CA MET A 26 6.41 12.90 35.11
C MET A 26 7.89 12.67 35.49
N ALA A 27 8.18 12.45 36.77
CA ALA A 27 9.52 12.11 37.23
C ALA A 27 9.98 10.70 36.77
N SER A 28 9.06 9.73 36.64
CA SER A 28 9.39 8.38 36.17
C SER A 28 9.23 8.18 34.65
N SER A 29 8.43 9.01 33.99
CA SER A 29 8.24 9.03 32.52
C SER A 29 9.24 9.94 31.82
N CYS A 30 9.99 10.76 32.57
CA CYS A 30 11.21 11.40 32.07
C CYS A 30 12.34 10.36 32.00
N LEU A 31 12.17 9.35 31.15
CA LEU A 31 13.30 8.62 30.62
C LEU A 31 14.10 9.64 29.82
N ARG A 32 15.33 9.94 30.27
CA ARG A 32 16.27 10.70 29.45
C ARG A 32 16.33 10.01 28.08
N PRO A 33 16.00 10.70 26.98
CA PRO A 33 16.03 10.09 25.67
C PRO A 33 17.45 9.56 25.46
N THR A 34 17.55 8.25 25.25
CA THR A 34 18.81 7.56 24.98
C THR A 34 18.79 7.20 23.50
N THR A 35 19.96 6.99 22.89
CA THR A 35 20.07 6.52 21.50
C THR A 35 19.25 5.27 21.18
N ALA A 36 18.93 4.44 22.19
CA ALA A 36 18.01 3.31 22.05
C ALA A 36 16.54 3.72 21.79
N SER A 37 16.07 4.84 22.38
CA SER A 37 14.71 5.37 22.16
C SER A 37 14.52 5.88 20.73
N LEU A 38 15.58 6.48 20.18
CA LEU A 38 15.63 6.91 18.78
C LEU A 38 15.52 5.76 17.79
N LEU A 39 16.19 4.64 18.07
CA LEU A 39 16.15 3.44 17.23
C LEU A 39 14.77 2.77 17.21
N GLY A 40 13.92 3.03 18.21
CA GLY A 40 12.55 2.52 18.28
C GLY A 40 11.54 3.34 17.48
N LEU A 41 11.89 4.56 17.04
CA LEU A 41 11.03 5.40 16.22
C LEU A 41 11.01 4.90 14.77
N THR A 42 9.92 4.27 14.38
CA THR A 42 9.69 3.81 13.01
C THR A 42 8.43 4.45 12.45
N GLN A 43 8.47 4.87 11.19
CA GLN A 43 7.36 5.47 10.49
C GLN A 43 6.28 4.41 10.23
N GLY A 44 5.07 4.65 10.71
CA GLY A 44 3.93 3.74 10.49
C GLY A 44 3.53 3.59 9.01
N SER A 45 2.84 2.49 8.67
CA SER A 45 2.30 2.24 7.32
C SER A 45 1.40 3.37 6.80
N ASP A 46 0.63 3.96 7.71
CA ASP A 46 -0.37 4.99 7.42
C ASP A 46 0.01 6.37 7.99
N GLU A 47 1.19 6.48 8.61
CA GLU A 47 1.66 7.73 9.20
C GLU A 47 2.23 8.67 8.10
N PRO A 48 1.71 9.91 7.99
CA PRO A 48 2.28 10.92 7.11
C PRO A 48 3.74 11.22 7.43
N LEU A 49 4.56 11.45 6.41
CA LEU A 49 5.98 11.73 6.57
C LEU A 49 6.22 12.97 7.45
N ALA A 50 5.43 14.03 7.28
CA ALA A 50 5.49 15.22 8.14
C ALA A 50 5.27 14.92 9.64
N GLN A 51 4.34 14.02 9.97
CA GLN A 51 4.05 13.67 11.36
C GLN A 51 5.21 12.91 12.00
N PHE A 52 5.79 11.95 11.26
CA PHE A 52 7.00 11.25 11.68
C PHE A 52 8.19 12.22 11.84
N VAL A 53 8.38 13.13 10.88
CA VAL A 53 9.43 14.16 10.89
C VAL A 53 9.30 15.09 12.09
N ASP A 54 8.08 15.49 12.47
CA ASP A 54 7.85 16.34 13.63
C ASP A 54 8.10 15.59 14.95
N MET A 55 7.66 14.33 15.07
CA MET A 55 7.95 13.47 16.22
C MET A 55 9.45 13.22 16.39
N PHE A 56 10.15 12.94 15.29
CA PHE A 56 11.59 12.75 15.28
C PHE A 56 12.34 14.03 15.65
N ALA A 57 11.89 15.19 15.15
CA ALA A 57 12.49 16.49 15.47
C ALA A 57 12.32 16.87 16.95
N ILE A 58 11.17 16.53 17.56
CA ILE A 58 10.96 16.70 19.01
C ILE A 58 11.94 15.85 19.80
N GLU A 59 12.14 14.59 19.39
CA GLU A 59 13.01 13.67 20.11
C GLU A 59 14.50 14.05 19.97
N VAL A 60 14.97 14.38 18.77
CA VAL A 60 16.35 14.85 18.55
C VAL A 60 16.64 16.15 19.30
N ARG A 61 15.66 17.07 19.39
CA ARG A 61 15.79 18.31 20.17
C ARG A 61 16.03 18.06 21.67
N ARG A 62 15.61 16.91 22.18
CA ARG A 62 15.83 16.51 23.57
C ARG A 62 17.22 15.88 23.81
N MET A 63 18.04 15.70 22.76
CA MET A 63 19.42 15.21 22.85
C MET A 63 20.40 16.11 22.06
N PRO A 64 20.74 17.30 22.60
CA PRO A 64 21.60 18.28 21.92
C PRO A 64 23.02 17.76 21.62
N ASP A 65 23.48 16.72 22.32
CA ASP A 65 24.83 16.13 22.17
C ASP A 65 24.90 15.00 21.12
N THR A 66 23.83 14.75 20.36
CA THR A 66 23.81 13.67 19.37
C THR A 66 24.59 14.05 18.11
N HIS A 67 25.56 13.23 17.72
CA HIS A 67 26.34 13.46 16.50
C HIS A 67 25.44 13.45 15.24
N PRO A 68 25.56 14.42 14.32
CA PRO A 68 24.69 14.55 13.15
C PRO A 68 24.58 13.29 12.29
N THR A 69 25.70 12.58 12.09
CA THR A 69 25.74 11.31 11.35
C THR A 69 24.86 10.23 11.99
N LEU A 70 24.85 10.15 13.32
CA LEU A 70 24.05 9.16 14.05
C LEU A 70 22.58 9.51 13.97
N ALA A 71 22.22 10.79 14.09
CA ALA A 71 20.84 11.25 13.92
C ALA A 71 20.32 11.01 12.49
N ILE A 72 21.14 11.24 11.46
CA ILE A 72 20.78 10.93 10.05
C ILE A 72 20.60 9.42 9.86
N GLN A 73 21.49 8.60 10.42
CA GLN A 73 21.41 7.14 10.31
C GLN A 73 20.15 6.59 10.99
N VAL A 74 19.84 7.04 12.21
CA VAL A 74 18.61 6.66 12.90
C VAL A 74 17.38 7.13 12.12
N PHE A 75 17.39 8.36 11.59
CA PHE A 75 16.30 8.87 10.76
C PHE A 75 16.04 7.98 9.54
N LEU A 76 17.11 7.58 8.83
CA LEU A 76 17.01 6.68 7.68
C LEU A 76 16.51 5.28 8.08
N MET A 77 16.95 4.74 9.22
CA MET A 77 16.49 3.43 9.72
C MET A 77 15.02 3.44 10.15
N GLY A 78 14.52 4.58 10.63
CA GLY A 78 13.12 4.74 11.02
C GLY A 78 12.19 5.05 9.86
N LEU A 79 12.70 5.52 8.71
CA LEU A 79 11.88 5.84 7.54
C LEU A 79 11.42 4.60 6.79
N ARG A 80 10.17 4.61 6.33
CA ARG A 80 9.68 3.55 5.45
C ARG A 80 10.28 3.68 4.04
N PRO A 81 10.52 2.57 3.34
CA PRO A 81 10.94 2.59 1.94
C PRO A 81 9.92 3.37 1.08
N SER A 82 10.36 4.49 0.53
CA SER A 82 9.55 5.41 -0.26
C SER A 82 10.42 6.18 -1.25
N ARG A 83 9.81 6.84 -2.22
CA ARG A 83 10.51 7.74 -3.15
C ARG A 83 11.40 8.78 -2.45
N PHE A 84 10.98 9.26 -1.28
CA PHE A 84 11.75 10.18 -0.45
C PHE A 84 12.95 9.48 0.19
N PHE A 85 12.76 8.30 0.79
CA PHE A 85 13.84 7.48 1.34
C PHE A 85 14.94 7.18 0.30
N TRP A 86 14.55 6.78 -0.91
CA TRP A 86 15.50 6.56 -2.01
C TRP A 86 16.24 7.83 -2.44
N SER A 87 15.56 8.99 -2.43
CA SER A 87 16.21 10.28 -2.73
C SER A 87 17.27 10.67 -1.70
N LEU A 88 17.09 10.26 -0.44
CA LEU A 88 18.06 10.49 0.63
C LEU A 88 19.26 9.53 0.54
N ILE A 89 19.05 8.30 0.06
CA ILE A 89 20.16 7.35 -0.20
C ILE A 89 20.99 7.82 -1.38
N GLU A 90 20.33 8.33 -2.43
CA GLU A 90 21.00 8.83 -3.64
C GLU A 90 21.78 10.12 -3.36
N ARG A 91 21.28 10.97 -2.45
CA ARG A 91 21.95 12.20 -2.01
C ARG A 91 21.87 12.35 -0.49
N PRO A 92 22.81 11.75 0.27
CA PRO A 92 22.79 11.81 1.73
C PRO A 92 22.97 13.26 2.21
N PRO A 93 22.02 13.79 3.00
CA PRO A 93 22.13 15.14 3.55
C PRO A 93 23.25 15.20 4.58
N SER A 94 23.88 16.38 4.69
CA SER A 94 25.05 16.58 5.53
C SER A 94 24.68 16.97 6.97
N THR A 95 23.45 17.45 7.17
CA THR A 95 22.94 17.87 8.48
C THR A 95 21.48 17.48 8.70
N VAL A 96 21.09 17.28 9.96
CA VAL A 96 19.70 16.92 10.34
C VAL A 96 18.67 18.01 9.97
N PRO A 97 18.94 19.31 10.06
CA PRO A 97 17.98 20.33 9.63
C PRO A 97 17.63 20.23 8.14
N GLU A 98 18.58 19.81 7.29
CA GLU A 98 18.33 19.61 5.86
C GLU A 98 17.32 18.48 5.61
N THR A 99 17.41 17.34 6.32
CA THR A 99 16.46 16.22 6.14
C THR A 99 15.02 16.65 6.46
N LEU A 100 14.84 17.42 7.53
CA LEU A 100 13.53 17.89 7.99
C LEU A 100 12.93 18.91 7.00
N VAL A 101 13.74 19.83 6.48
CA VAL A 101 13.30 20.83 5.49
C VAL A 101 12.98 20.19 4.14
N VAL A 102 13.75 19.19 3.71
CA VAL A 102 13.48 18.47 2.44
C VAL A 102 12.23 17.60 2.58
N GLY A 103 12.03 16.92 3.72
CA GLY A 103 10.80 16.17 4.01
C GLY A 103 9.56 17.06 4.00
N LYS A 104 9.63 18.25 4.63
CA LYS A 104 8.53 19.24 4.60
C LYS A 104 8.29 19.82 3.21
N ARG A 105 9.35 20.04 2.41
CA ARG A 105 9.23 20.50 1.01
C ARG A 105 8.55 19.46 0.11
N ASP A 106 8.80 18.18 0.33
CA ASP A 106 8.21 17.11 -0.47
C ASP A 106 6.73 16.86 -0.13
N ASP A 107 6.33 17.02 1.13
CA ASP A 107 4.93 17.01 1.51
C ASP A 107 4.20 18.29 1.07
N HIS A 108 4.83 19.47 1.15
CA HIS A 108 4.30 20.70 0.54
C HIS A 108 4.17 20.58 -0.98
N LYS A 109 5.13 19.95 -1.67
CA LYS A 109 5.03 19.68 -3.11
C LYS A 109 3.89 18.72 -3.41
N LYS A 110 3.66 17.68 -2.61
CA LYS A 110 2.49 16.79 -2.77
C LYS A 110 1.17 17.53 -2.50
N GLN A 111 1.15 18.42 -1.50
CA GLN A 111 -0.02 19.21 -1.16
C GLN A 111 -0.32 20.26 -2.24
N LEU A 112 0.71 20.92 -2.78
CA LEU A 112 0.60 21.81 -3.94
C LEU A 112 0.20 21.03 -5.19
N LEU A 113 0.73 19.83 -5.44
CA LEU A 113 0.30 18.97 -6.56
C LEU A 113 -1.17 18.55 -6.41
N ASN A 114 -1.61 18.26 -5.19
CA ASN A 114 -3.00 17.90 -4.89
C ASN A 114 -3.93 19.11 -4.97
N GLN A 115 -3.47 20.30 -4.59
CA GLN A 115 -4.22 21.55 -4.67
C GLN A 115 -4.28 22.07 -6.11
N GLU A 116 -3.23 21.89 -6.90
CA GLU A 116 -3.21 22.10 -8.35
C GLU A 116 -4.11 21.07 -9.06
N ALA A 117 -4.11 19.81 -8.63
CA ALA A 117 -5.04 18.80 -9.14
C ALA A 117 -6.50 19.14 -8.77
N TYR A 118 -6.75 19.70 -7.58
CA TYR A 118 -8.07 20.16 -7.16
C TYR A 118 -8.50 21.43 -7.91
N ALA A 119 -7.62 22.42 -8.09
CA ALA A 119 -7.90 23.64 -8.86
C ALA A 119 -8.08 23.35 -10.37
N GLN A 120 -7.31 22.39 -10.93
CA GLN A 120 -7.52 21.87 -12.29
C GLN A 120 -8.84 21.10 -12.43
N SER A 121 -9.32 20.44 -11.36
CA SER A 121 -10.63 19.80 -11.35
C SER A 121 -11.80 20.79 -11.33
N VAL A 122 -11.59 22.01 -10.80
CA VAL A 122 -12.63 23.06 -10.68
C VAL A 122 -12.68 23.98 -11.91
N VAL A 123 -11.56 24.19 -12.64
CA VAL A 123 -11.50 25.15 -13.77
C VAL A 123 -11.58 24.51 -15.16
N GLU A 124 -11.43 23.20 -15.31
CA GLU A 124 -11.41 22.57 -16.65
C GLU A 124 -12.66 21.75 -17.00
N LYS A 125 -13.84 22.40 -16.95
CA LYS A 125 -14.91 22.09 -17.91
C LYS A 125 -14.67 22.84 -19.21
N ARG A 126 -13.58 22.50 -19.92
CA ARG A 126 -13.48 22.74 -21.36
C ARG A 126 -13.21 21.40 -22.05
N PRO A 127 -13.86 21.12 -23.18
CA PRO A 127 -13.77 19.82 -23.83
C PRO A 127 -12.35 19.61 -24.33
N ARG A 128 -11.54 18.85 -23.59
CA ARG A 128 -10.26 18.35 -24.09
C ARG A 128 -10.54 17.47 -25.30
N SER A 129 -9.95 17.84 -26.43
CA SER A 129 -9.97 17.09 -27.68
C SER A 129 -9.56 15.64 -27.43
N SER A 130 -10.56 14.75 -27.51
CA SER A 130 -10.45 13.31 -27.30
C SER A 130 -9.66 12.70 -28.45
N ARG A 131 -8.40 12.34 -28.17
CA ARG A 131 -7.70 11.26 -28.90
C ARG A 131 -7.72 9.93 -28.14
N ASP A 132 -8.22 9.91 -26.91
CA ASP A 132 -8.50 8.68 -26.18
C ASP A 132 -9.93 8.19 -26.52
N PRO A 133 -10.09 6.90 -26.86
CA PRO A 133 -11.39 6.33 -27.17
C PRO A 133 -12.29 6.39 -25.94
N LYS A 134 -13.47 6.99 -26.09
CA LYS A 134 -14.45 7.20 -25.03
C LYS A 134 -15.06 5.87 -24.58
N ILE A 135 -14.97 5.56 -23.29
CA ILE A 135 -15.55 4.38 -22.66
C ILE A 135 -17.04 4.66 -22.38
N ASN A 136 -17.95 4.15 -23.19
CA ASN A 136 -19.40 4.21 -22.92
C ASN A 136 -19.90 2.80 -22.62
N PHE A 137 -20.47 2.56 -21.43
CA PHE A 137 -21.29 1.36 -21.17
C PHE A 137 -22.63 1.60 -21.85
N GLY A 138 -22.85 0.95 -23.01
CA GLY A 138 -24.04 1.17 -23.82
C GLY A 138 -25.28 0.71 -23.07
N GLY A 139 -26.26 1.61 -22.91
CA GLY A 139 -27.59 1.29 -22.38
C GLY A 139 -28.41 0.52 -23.42
N GLY A 140 -28.11 -0.76 -23.58
CA GLY A 140 -29.09 -1.71 -24.13
C GLY A 140 -30.01 -2.11 -22.99
N ASN A 141 -31.33 -1.99 -23.18
CA ASN A 141 -32.38 -2.40 -22.23
C ASN A 141 -32.19 -3.84 -21.72
N LYS A 142 -31.32 -4.03 -20.74
CA LYS A 142 -31.23 -5.22 -19.92
C LYS A 142 -31.39 -4.75 -18.48
N ALA A 143 -32.52 -5.11 -17.88
CA ALA A 143 -32.63 -5.06 -16.44
C ALA A 143 -31.51 -5.95 -15.89
N TYR A 144 -30.56 -5.35 -15.17
CA TYR A 144 -29.57 -6.09 -14.41
C TYR A 144 -30.24 -6.40 -13.07
N PRO A 145 -30.58 -7.67 -12.78
CA PRO A 145 -31.09 -8.02 -11.46
C PRO A 145 -30.02 -7.68 -10.41
N ASP A 146 -30.47 -7.43 -9.18
CA ASP A 146 -29.58 -7.21 -8.03
C ASP A 146 -28.73 -8.49 -7.85
N HIS A 147 -27.48 -8.43 -8.29
CA HIS A 147 -26.60 -9.59 -8.31
C HIS A 147 -25.26 -9.24 -7.66
N ASP A 148 -24.95 -9.90 -6.53
CA ASP A 148 -23.73 -9.67 -5.75
C ASP A 148 -22.59 -10.67 -6.07
N ASP A 149 -22.80 -11.60 -7.00
CA ASP A 149 -21.75 -12.51 -7.50
C ASP A 149 -20.56 -11.74 -8.14
N ALA A 150 -19.39 -12.35 -7.99
CA ALA A 150 -18.12 -11.83 -8.49
C ALA A 150 -18.05 -11.73 -10.02
N LEU A 151 -17.27 -10.78 -10.52
CA LEU A 151 -16.89 -10.72 -11.93
C LEU A 151 -15.86 -11.82 -12.22
N VAL A 152 -16.20 -12.72 -13.15
CA VAL A 152 -15.37 -13.88 -13.49
C VAL A 152 -15.12 -13.91 -14.99
N ILE A 153 -13.85 -13.99 -15.39
CA ILE A 153 -13.43 -13.92 -16.79
C ILE A 153 -12.66 -15.17 -17.24
N LEU A 154 -12.41 -15.20 -18.55
CA LEU A 154 -11.50 -16.12 -19.23
C LEU A 154 -10.32 -15.30 -19.75
N ALA A 155 -9.11 -15.81 -19.56
CA ALA A 155 -7.88 -15.24 -20.10
C ALA A 155 -6.97 -16.33 -20.65
N GLU A 156 -6.00 -15.95 -21.45
CA GLU A 156 -4.89 -16.83 -21.78
C GLU A 156 -3.72 -16.54 -20.82
N VAL A 157 -3.24 -17.56 -20.14
CA VAL A 157 -2.10 -17.48 -19.21
C VAL A 157 -1.06 -18.47 -19.69
N ALA A 158 0.16 -18.02 -19.94
CA ALA A 158 1.24 -18.87 -20.48
C ALA A 158 0.81 -19.68 -21.72
N ASN A 159 0.09 -19.04 -22.65
CA ASN A 159 -0.46 -19.63 -23.88
C ASN A 159 -1.54 -20.72 -23.65
N ALA A 160 -2.06 -20.86 -22.44
CA ALA A 160 -3.16 -21.77 -22.13
C ALA A 160 -4.42 -21.00 -21.71
N ARG A 161 -5.59 -21.47 -22.17
CA ARG A 161 -6.87 -20.85 -21.82
C ARG A 161 -7.27 -21.19 -20.39
N VAL A 162 -7.24 -20.20 -19.52
CA VAL A 162 -7.63 -20.31 -18.11
C VAL A 162 -9.01 -19.68 -17.92
N LYS A 163 -9.95 -20.49 -17.44
CA LYS A 163 -11.32 -20.06 -17.08
C LYS A 163 -11.40 -19.75 -15.59
N ARG A 164 -12.52 -19.18 -15.14
CA ARG A 164 -12.80 -18.93 -13.71
C ARG A 164 -11.73 -18.07 -13.05
N ILE A 165 -11.39 -16.96 -13.69
CA ILE A 165 -10.47 -15.97 -13.13
C ILE A 165 -11.33 -14.88 -12.50
N MET A 166 -11.22 -14.73 -11.18
CA MET A 166 -11.96 -13.70 -10.46
C MET A 166 -11.28 -12.34 -10.68
N VAL A 167 -12.06 -11.30 -10.94
CA VAL A 167 -11.59 -9.91 -10.98
C VAL A 167 -11.92 -9.29 -9.64
N ASP A 168 -10.89 -8.95 -8.88
CA ASP A 168 -11.00 -8.30 -7.57
C ASP A 168 -10.38 -6.89 -7.65
N THR A 169 -11.01 -5.94 -6.96
CA THR A 169 -10.56 -4.53 -6.88
C THR A 169 -10.09 -4.17 -5.47
N GLY A 170 -10.32 -5.05 -4.49
CA GLY A 170 -10.01 -4.86 -3.09
C GLY A 170 -8.58 -5.26 -2.72
N SER A 171 -7.99 -6.23 -3.41
CA SER A 171 -6.67 -6.79 -3.09
C SER A 171 -5.52 -6.13 -3.88
N SER A 172 -4.30 -6.29 -3.35
CA SER A 172 -3.07 -5.68 -3.87
C SER A 172 -2.10 -6.69 -4.48
N THR A 173 -2.51 -7.93 -4.69
CA THR A 173 -1.65 -8.97 -5.28
C THR A 173 -2.44 -9.89 -6.18
N ASP A 174 -1.88 -10.21 -7.35
CA ASP A 174 -2.48 -11.19 -8.25
C ASP A 174 -2.17 -12.61 -7.75
N ILE A 175 -3.17 -13.48 -7.71
CA ILE A 175 -3.05 -14.83 -7.12
C ILE A 175 -3.29 -15.90 -8.17
N LEU A 176 -2.46 -16.93 -8.15
CA LEU A 176 -2.64 -18.13 -8.96
C LEU A 176 -2.75 -19.35 -8.03
N TYR A 177 -3.81 -20.13 -8.15
CA TYR A 177 -3.96 -21.33 -7.35
C TYR A 177 -3.04 -22.44 -7.86
N PHE A 178 -2.44 -23.19 -6.93
CA PHE A 178 -1.42 -24.18 -7.24
C PHE A 178 -1.92 -25.24 -8.24
N ASP A 179 -3.18 -25.68 -8.12
CA ASP A 179 -3.79 -26.62 -9.07
C ASP A 179 -3.82 -26.07 -10.51
N ALA A 180 -4.09 -24.77 -10.66
CA ALA A 180 -4.06 -24.11 -11.96
C ALA A 180 -2.63 -23.97 -12.47
N PHE A 181 -1.69 -23.60 -11.60
CA PHE A 181 -0.26 -23.55 -11.91
C PHE A 181 0.26 -24.90 -12.45
N GLN A 182 -0.11 -26.01 -11.82
CA GLN A 182 0.26 -27.35 -12.31
C GLN A 182 -0.41 -27.69 -13.64
N LYS A 183 -1.67 -27.28 -13.85
CA LYS A 183 -2.38 -27.48 -15.14
C LYS A 183 -1.78 -26.67 -16.29
N LEU A 184 -1.00 -25.63 -16.00
CA LEU A 184 -0.19 -24.90 -16.98
C LEU A 184 1.10 -25.64 -17.35
N GLY A 185 1.37 -26.82 -16.76
CA GLY A 185 2.59 -27.59 -16.97
C GLY A 185 3.80 -27.08 -16.18
N LEU A 186 3.57 -26.16 -15.24
CA LEU A 186 4.62 -25.57 -14.41
C LEU A 186 4.84 -26.39 -13.14
N THR A 187 6.07 -26.31 -12.60
CA THR A 187 6.50 -27.08 -11.44
C THR A 187 7.08 -26.16 -10.36
N ASN A 188 7.33 -26.71 -9.16
CA ASN A 188 7.94 -25.94 -8.08
C ASN A 188 9.31 -25.34 -8.44
N LYS A 189 9.99 -25.84 -9.49
CA LYS A 189 11.25 -25.29 -9.99
C LYS A 189 11.08 -23.95 -10.70
N ASP A 190 9.87 -23.68 -11.20
CA ASP A 190 9.50 -22.46 -11.92
C ASP A 190 8.98 -21.37 -10.95
N LEU A 191 9.00 -21.65 -9.64
CA LEU A 191 8.67 -20.72 -8.59
C LEU A 191 9.93 -20.06 -8.04
N LEU A 192 9.85 -18.74 -7.89
CA LEU A 192 10.80 -18.00 -7.07
C LEU A 192 10.44 -18.21 -5.59
N PRO A 193 11.42 -18.60 -4.74
CA PRO A 193 11.19 -18.75 -3.31
C PRO A 193 10.68 -17.45 -2.70
N MET A 194 9.68 -17.56 -1.84
CA MET A 194 9.09 -16.45 -1.12
C MET A 194 8.97 -16.80 0.35
N VAL A 195 9.48 -15.93 1.22
CA VAL A 195 9.52 -16.13 2.69
C VAL A 195 8.44 -15.35 3.44
N SER A 196 7.82 -14.36 2.78
CA SER A 196 6.75 -13.56 3.37
C SER A 196 5.41 -14.29 3.33
N THR A 197 4.62 -14.12 4.38
CA THR A 197 3.24 -14.60 4.43
C THR A 197 2.32 -13.59 3.75
N LEU A 198 1.31 -14.11 3.07
CA LEU A 198 0.23 -13.31 2.53
C LEU A 198 -0.78 -13.02 3.65
N THR A 199 -0.81 -11.78 4.12
CA THR A 199 -1.70 -11.32 5.19
C THR A 199 -2.98 -10.70 4.63
N GLY A 200 -4.09 -10.84 5.35
CA GLY A 200 -5.40 -10.36 4.90
C GLY A 200 -6.08 -11.22 3.84
N PHE A 201 -5.45 -12.33 3.43
CA PHE A 201 -6.05 -13.26 2.48
C PHE A 201 -7.08 -14.13 3.22
N MET A 202 -8.34 -14.07 2.78
CA MET A 202 -9.48 -14.70 3.45
C MET A 202 -9.62 -14.33 4.94
N GLY A 203 -9.15 -13.15 5.34
CA GLY A 203 -9.18 -12.71 6.75
C GLY A 203 -8.11 -13.33 7.64
N GLY A 204 -7.12 -14.02 7.06
CA GLY A 204 -6.01 -14.65 7.79
C GLY A 204 -4.64 -14.42 7.16
N SER A 205 -3.68 -15.27 7.54
CA SER A 205 -2.32 -15.29 7.00
C SER A 205 -2.06 -16.64 6.34
N VAL A 206 -1.57 -16.63 5.11
CA VAL A 206 -1.28 -17.85 4.34
C VAL A 206 0.18 -17.82 3.89
N SER A 207 0.87 -18.95 4.05
CA SER A 207 2.21 -19.13 3.48
C SER A 207 2.08 -19.48 2.00
N PRO A 208 2.55 -18.63 1.08
CA PRO A 208 2.53 -18.94 -0.35
C PRO A 208 3.54 -20.03 -0.69
N THR A 209 3.30 -20.77 -1.77
CA THR A 209 4.25 -21.74 -2.31
C THR A 209 5.44 -21.03 -2.96
N GLY A 210 5.21 -19.84 -3.52
CA GLY A 210 6.23 -19.01 -4.16
C GLY A 210 5.62 -17.94 -5.03
N THR A 211 6.45 -17.27 -5.82
CA THR A 211 6.02 -16.28 -6.82
C THR A 211 6.42 -16.74 -8.22
N THR A 212 5.61 -16.42 -9.24
CA THR A 212 5.95 -16.66 -10.64
C THR A 212 5.55 -15.47 -11.52
N ILE A 213 6.18 -15.31 -12.68
CA ILE A 213 5.84 -14.26 -13.64
C ILE A 213 5.36 -14.94 -14.91
N LEU A 214 4.10 -14.71 -15.28
CA LEU A 214 3.49 -15.33 -16.46
C LEU A 214 2.94 -14.29 -17.42
N PRO A 215 3.03 -14.52 -18.74
CA PRO A 215 2.31 -13.69 -19.71
C PRO A 215 0.82 -13.99 -19.62
N VAL A 216 0.02 -12.94 -19.48
CA VAL A 216 -1.45 -12.99 -19.46
C VAL A 216 -1.99 -12.14 -20.60
N THR A 217 -2.72 -12.78 -21.50
CA THR A 217 -3.40 -12.13 -22.61
C THR A 217 -4.90 -12.03 -22.30
N ILE A 218 -5.40 -10.79 -22.28
CA ILE A 218 -6.82 -10.51 -22.08
C ILE A 218 -7.43 -10.06 -23.40
N GLY A 219 -8.55 -10.69 -23.74
CA GLY A 219 -9.29 -10.44 -24.96
C GLY A 219 -8.73 -11.14 -26.21
N GLU A 220 -9.56 -11.19 -27.24
CA GLU A 220 -9.28 -11.72 -28.59
C GLU A 220 -8.69 -10.65 -29.54
N GLU A 221 -7.86 -11.08 -30.49
CA GLU A 221 -7.34 -10.25 -31.60
C GLU A 221 -8.48 -9.56 -32.39
N PRO A 222 -8.30 -8.33 -32.90
CA PRO A 222 -7.10 -7.47 -32.86
C PRO A 222 -7.01 -6.60 -31.58
N LYS A 223 -7.86 -6.86 -30.58
CA LYS A 223 -7.98 -6.06 -29.35
C LYS A 223 -7.55 -6.85 -28.12
N SER A 224 -6.57 -7.72 -28.29
CA SER A 224 -5.92 -8.44 -27.21
C SER A 224 -4.88 -7.52 -26.54
N LYS A 225 -4.54 -7.80 -25.29
CA LYS A 225 -3.39 -7.17 -24.63
C LYS A 225 -2.70 -8.19 -23.74
N THR A 226 -1.41 -8.39 -23.99
CA THR A 226 -0.55 -9.29 -23.20
C THR A 226 0.27 -8.48 -22.22
N LEU A 227 0.30 -8.93 -20.96
CA LEU A 227 1.12 -8.35 -19.90
C LEU A 227 1.88 -9.45 -19.15
N LEU A 228 3.08 -9.13 -18.69
CA LEU A 228 3.76 -9.95 -17.69
C LEU A 228 3.20 -9.62 -16.30
N VAL A 229 2.62 -10.64 -15.68
CA VAL A 229 1.93 -10.54 -14.39
C VAL A 229 2.67 -11.38 -13.37
N SER A 230 2.94 -10.79 -12.21
CA SER A 230 3.59 -11.46 -11.09
C SER A 230 2.51 -12.05 -10.21
N PHE A 231 2.42 -13.37 -10.16
CA PHE A 231 1.45 -14.10 -9.35
C PHE A 231 2.11 -14.63 -8.08
N ILE A 232 1.44 -14.44 -6.95
CA ILE A 232 1.68 -15.26 -5.76
C ILE A 232 0.94 -16.59 -5.96
N VAL A 233 1.66 -17.70 -5.80
CA VAL A 233 1.09 -19.05 -5.92
C VAL A 233 0.70 -19.57 -4.55
N VAL A 234 -0.57 -19.98 -4.40
CA VAL A 234 -1.11 -20.49 -3.14
C VAL A 234 -1.67 -21.90 -3.30
N ALA A 235 -1.32 -22.79 -2.37
CA ALA A 235 -1.81 -24.17 -2.33
C ALA A 235 -3.05 -24.29 -1.42
N LEU A 236 -4.13 -23.62 -1.82
CA LEU A 236 -5.42 -23.68 -1.13
C LEU A 236 -6.54 -24.14 -2.08
N PRO A 237 -7.53 -24.89 -1.59
CA PRO A 237 -8.70 -25.23 -2.37
C PRO A 237 -9.45 -23.96 -2.81
N SER A 238 -9.84 -23.88 -4.09
CA SER A 238 -10.64 -22.77 -4.60
C SER A 238 -11.50 -23.16 -5.79
N ALA A 239 -12.65 -22.49 -5.91
CA ALA A 239 -13.51 -22.58 -7.09
C ALA A 239 -12.92 -21.82 -8.30
N TYR A 240 -12.00 -20.90 -8.06
CA TYR A 240 -11.33 -20.08 -9.06
C TYR A 240 -9.93 -20.62 -9.36
N ASN A 241 -9.46 -20.36 -10.57
CA ASN A 241 -8.10 -20.75 -10.97
C ASN A 241 -7.08 -19.64 -10.70
N ALA A 242 -7.52 -18.38 -10.75
CA ALA A 242 -6.70 -17.21 -10.45
C ALA A 242 -7.55 -16.04 -9.97
N ILE A 243 -6.91 -15.06 -9.33
CA ILE A 243 -7.48 -13.76 -8.96
C ILE A 243 -6.62 -12.69 -9.62
N ILE A 244 -7.26 -11.82 -10.39
CA ILE A 244 -6.65 -10.63 -10.99
C ILE A 244 -7.08 -9.44 -10.17
N ASP A 245 -6.08 -8.72 -9.67
CA ASP A 245 -6.24 -7.65 -8.69
C ASP A 245 -5.72 -6.32 -9.21
N ARG A 246 -5.74 -5.31 -8.35
CA ARG A 246 -5.27 -3.95 -8.67
C ARG A 246 -3.94 -3.88 -9.42
N PRO A 247 -2.87 -4.66 -9.11
CA PRO A 247 -1.61 -4.53 -9.81
C PRO A 247 -1.73 -4.77 -11.31
N MET A 248 -2.40 -5.85 -11.74
CA MET A 248 -2.66 -6.12 -13.14
C MET A 248 -3.71 -5.17 -13.74
N LEU A 249 -4.83 -4.93 -13.03
CA LEU A 249 -5.89 -4.04 -13.51
C LEU A 249 -5.38 -2.62 -13.81
N ASN A 250 -4.50 -2.10 -12.97
CA ASN A 250 -3.89 -0.78 -13.16
C ASN A 250 -2.96 -0.75 -14.39
N LYS A 251 -2.16 -1.82 -14.61
CA LYS A 251 -1.34 -1.96 -15.82
C LYS A 251 -2.19 -2.06 -17.10
N LEU A 252 -3.36 -2.67 -17.00
CA LEU A 252 -4.32 -2.73 -18.09
C LEU A 252 -5.05 -1.40 -18.33
N ARG A 253 -5.03 -0.47 -17.36
CA ARG A 253 -5.90 0.72 -17.30
C ARG A 253 -7.37 0.32 -17.38
N THR A 254 -7.73 -0.68 -16.58
CA THR A 254 -9.06 -1.26 -16.57
C THR A 254 -10.02 -0.41 -15.75
N VAL A 255 -11.24 -0.24 -16.25
CA VAL A 255 -12.41 0.22 -15.52
C VAL A 255 -13.30 -0.99 -15.29
N VAL A 256 -13.43 -1.42 -14.03
CA VAL A 256 -14.34 -2.50 -13.64
C VAL A 256 -15.65 -1.87 -13.21
N SER A 257 -16.74 -2.31 -13.82
CA SER A 257 -18.10 -1.99 -13.37
C SER A 257 -18.66 -3.21 -12.66
N THR A 258 -18.69 -3.17 -11.33
CA THR A 258 -19.33 -4.21 -10.50
C THR A 258 -20.81 -4.36 -10.82
N TYR A 259 -21.52 -3.24 -11.00
CA TYR A 259 -22.95 -3.21 -11.35
C TYR A 259 -23.28 -3.95 -12.65
N HIS A 260 -22.59 -3.60 -13.75
CA HIS A 260 -22.80 -4.27 -15.04
C HIS A 260 -22.06 -5.61 -15.18
N ARG A 261 -21.20 -5.98 -14.22
CA ARG A 261 -20.26 -7.12 -14.31
C ARG A 261 -19.45 -7.15 -15.60
N ILE A 262 -18.90 -6.00 -15.94
CA ILE A 262 -18.08 -5.84 -17.15
C ILE A 262 -16.81 -5.12 -16.74
N MET A 263 -15.69 -5.54 -17.30
CA MET A 263 -14.46 -4.78 -17.26
C MET A 263 -14.13 -4.21 -18.64
N LYS A 264 -13.64 -2.99 -18.65
CA LYS A 264 -13.16 -2.33 -19.87
C LYS A 264 -11.73 -1.92 -19.76
N PHE A 265 -10.94 -2.18 -20.78
CA PHE A 265 -9.55 -1.73 -20.82
C PHE A 265 -9.24 -1.04 -22.14
N THR A 266 -8.32 -0.08 -22.09
CA THR A 266 -7.86 0.64 -23.29
C THR A 266 -6.82 -0.17 -24.04
N THR A 267 -7.06 -0.40 -25.32
CA THR A 267 -6.04 -0.85 -26.30
C THR A 267 -5.59 0.34 -27.14
N ARG A 268 -4.42 0.26 -27.79
CA ARG A 268 -3.91 1.33 -28.69
C ARG A 268 -4.87 1.70 -29.83
N ALA A 269 -5.91 0.89 -30.09
CA ALA A 269 -6.85 1.09 -31.18
C ALA A 269 -8.31 1.38 -30.76
N ARG A 270 -8.78 1.06 -29.54
CA ARG A 270 -10.10 1.43 -28.94
C ARG A 270 -10.34 0.77 -27.57
N VAL A 271 -11.38 1.21 -26.86
CA VAL A 271 -11.90 0.60 -25.61
C VAL A 271 -12.53 -0.76 -25.92
N ARG A 272 -12.32 -1.77 -25.06
CA ARG A 272 -12.98 -3.08 -25.13
C ARG A 272 -13.88 -3.32 -23.92
N GLU A 273 -14.97 -4.06 -24.11
CA GLU A 273 -15.79 -4.74 -23.09
C GLU A 273 -15.36 -6.21 -22.96
N VAL A 274 -15.14 -6.67 -21.73
CA VAL A 274 -14.97 -8.09 -21.38
C VAL A 274 -15.81 -8.40 -20.15
#